data_AF-A0A530MEV2-F1
#
_entry.id   AF-A0A530MEV2-F1
#
_cell.length_a   1.000
_cell.length_b   1.000
_cell.length_c   1.000
_cell.angle_alpha   90.00
_cell.angle_beta   90.00
_cell.angle_gamma   90.00
#
_symmetry.space_group_name_H-M   'P 1'
#
loop_
_entity.id
_entity.type
_entity.pdbx_description
1 polymer ?
#
loop_
_entity_poly.entity_id
_entity_poly.type
_entity_poly.pdbx_seq_one_letter_code
_entity_poly.pdbx_strand_id
1 'polypeptide(L)'
;EMRNERQLSIVAADELAIVAQRMGIADIKPEWIGANLLIEGLPHLSMLPSGTLLFFKGGVTIKVDAQNGPCRIAGRSVAENAGM
;
A
#
# COMPACT_ATOMS: atom_id res chain seq x y z
N GLU A 1 17.99 -12.62 17.45
CA GLU A 1 17.75 -11.31 16.81
C GLU A 1 16.35 -11.29 16.21
N MET A 2 15.61 -10.20 16.30
CA MET A 2 14.25 -10.08 15.77
C MET A 2 14.30 -9.43 14.38
N ARG A 3 13.73 -10.10 13.37
CA ARG A 3 13.72 -9.59 11.99
C ARG A 3 12.73 -8.42 11.86
N ASN A 4 13.12 -7.37 11.12
CA ASN A 4 12.16 -6.36 10.68
C ASN A 4 11.24 -6.96 9.59
N GLU A 5 9.95 -7.04 9.87
CA GLU A 5 8.90 -7.56 8.97
C GLU A 5 8.25 -6.47 8.09
N ARG A 6 8.66 -5.20 8.25
CA ARG A 6 8.11 -4.04 7.54
C ARG A 6 9.18 -3.36 6.69
N GLN A 7 9.92 -4.18 5.93
CA GLN A 7 11.03 -3.72 5.08
C GLN A 7 10.52 -2.97 3.84
N LEU A 8 9.33 -3.33 3.36
CA LEU A 8 8.67 -2.76 2.20
C LEU A 8 7.19 -2.54 2.51
N SER A 9 6.63 -1.48 1.94
CA SER A 9 5.19 -1.24 1.83
C SER A 9 4.76 -1.31 0.36
N ILE A 10 3.65 -2.01 0.10
CA ILE A 10 3.09 -2.19 -1.24
C ILE A 10 1.63 -1.72 -1.21
N VAL A 11 1.22 -1.00 -2.24
CA VAL A 11 -0.16 -0.55 -2.43
C VAL A 11 -0.61 -0.89 -3.85
N ALA A 12 -1.92 -0.95 -4.07
CA ALA A 12 -2.51 -1.25 -5.36
C ALA A 12 -3.27 -0.05 -5.92
N ALA A 13 -3.18 0.18 -7.24
CA ALA A 13 -3.81 1.34 -7.88
C ALA A 13 -5.35 1.30 -7.78
N ASP A 14 -5.94 0.13 -7.91
CA ASP A 14 -7.39 -0.08 -7.78
C ASP A 14 -7.87 0.19 -6.35
N GLU A 15 -7.15 -0.28 -5.33
CA GLU A 15 -7.48 -0.03 -3.94
C GLU A 15 -7.32 1.46 -3.56
N LEU A 16 -6.27 2.15 -4.04
CA LEU A 16 -6.11 3.59 -3.84
C LEU A 16 -7.25 4.39 -4.46
N ALA A 17 -7.68 4.04 -5.67
CA ALA A 17 -8.82 4.68 -6.33
C ALA A 17 -10.12 4.49 -5.52
N ILE A 18 -10.34 3.29 -4.97
CA ILE A 18 -11.49 3.03 -4.09
C ILE A 18 -11.44 3.89 -2.83
N VAL A 19 -10.26 4.04 -2.21
CA VAL A 19 -10.12 4.88 -1.01
C VAL A 19 -10.34 6.36 -1.36
N ALA A 20 -9.74 6.87 -2.43
CA ALA A 20 -9.93 8.25 -2.89
C ALA A 20 -11.41 8.57 -3.15
N GLN A 21 -12.10 7.67 -3.87
CA GLN A 21 -13.54 7.76 -4.13
C GLN A 21 -14.35 7.83 -2.82
N ARG A 22 -14.06 6.93 -1.87
CA ARG A 22 -14.77 6.89 -0.57
C ARG A 22 -14.48 8.11 0.31
N MET A 23 -13.30 8.69 0.17
CA MET A 23 -12.92 9.92 0.86
C MET A 23 -13.46 11.19 0.18
N GLY A 24 -13.97 11.10 -1.06
CA GLY A 24 -14.47 12.25 -1.80
C GLY A 24 -13.36 13.16 -2.35
N ILE A 25 -12.17 12.63 -2.56
CA ILE A 25 -11.00 13.36 -3.10
C ILE A 25 -10.62 12.83 -4.49
N ALA A 26 -9.89 13.64 -5.26
CA ALA A 26 -9.59 13.32 -6.65
C ALA A 26 -8.69 12.08 -6.81
N ASP A 27 -7.68 11.94 -5.97
CA ASP A 27 -6.71 10.84 -6.01
C ASP A 27 -5.97 10.72 -4.67
N ILE A 28 -5.32 9.59 -4.42
CA ILE A 28 -4.34 9.39 -3.34
C ILE A 28 -3.06 8.86 -3.95
N LYS A 29 -2.02 9.70 -3.96
CA LYS A 29 -0.73 9.27 -4.48
C LYS A 29 0.02 8.36 -3.47
N PRO A 30 0.70 7.29 -3.93
CA PRO A 30 1.45 6.39 -3.05
C PRO A 30 2.48 7.11 -2.16
N GLU A 31 3.08 8.19 -2.67
CA GLU A 31 4.11 8.97 -1.96
C GLU A 31 3.54 9.71 -0.75
N TRP A 32 2.25 10.05 -0.74
CA TRP A 32 1.61 10.73 0.40
C TRP A 32 1.54 9.82 1.64
N ILE A 33 1.51 8.51 1.43
CA ILE A 33 1.40 7.50 2.48
C ILE A 33 2.69 6.69 2.67
N GLY A 34 3.79 7.09 2.01
CA GLY A 34 5.10 6.46 2.15
C GLY A 34 5.17 5.03 1.59
N ALA A 35 4.43 4.75 0.51
CA ALA A 35 4.49 3.46 -0.16
C ALA A 35 5.82 3.28 -0.93
N ASN A 36 6.42 2.08 -0.89
CA ASN A 36 7.61 1.78 -1.67
C ASN A 36 7.29 1.30 -3.08
N LEU A 37 6.19 0.54 -3.23
CA LEU A 37 5.78 -0.08 -4.49
C LEU A 37 4.29 0.17 -4.75
N LEU A 38 3.98 0.58 -5.97
CA LEU A 38 2.63 0.56 -6.54
C LEU A 38 2.56 -0.60 -7.53
N ILE A 39 1.55 -1.46 -7.40
CA ILE A 39 1.33 -2.57 -8.34
C ILE A 39 -0.09 -2.56 -8.91
N GLU A 40 -0.25 -3.21 -10.06
CA GLU A 40 -1.52 -3.35 -10.77
C GLU A 40 -1.75 -4.81 -11.19
N GLY A 41 -3.00 -5.16 -11.48
CA GLY A 41 -3.38 -6.49 -11.99
C GLY A 41 -3.51 -7.57 -10.92
N LEU A 42 -3.39 -7.23 -9.62
CA LEU A 42 -3.59 -8.14 -8.50
C LEU A 42 -4.75 -7.63 -7.61
N PRO A 43 -5.98 -8.11 -7.83
CA PRO A 43 -7.13 -7.65 -7.08
C PRO A 43 -7.03 -8.05 -5.61
N HIS A 44 -7.55 -7.19 -4.73
CA HIS A 44 -7.59 -7.41 -3.28
C HIS A 44 -6.19 -7.62 -2.66
N LEU A 45 -5.19 -6.86 -3.12
CA LEU A 45 -3.82 -6.88 -2.59
C LEU A 45 -3.79 -6.80 -1.07
N SER A 46 -4.56 -5.88 -0.47
CA SER A 46 -4.58 -5.67 0.97
C SER A 46 -5.15 -6.86 1.76
N MET A 47 -5.80 -7.82 1.09
CA MET A 47 -6.40 -9.01 1.67
C MET A 47 -5.57 -10.28 1.43
N LEU A 48 -4.38 -10.17 0.83
CA LEU A 48 -3.49 -11.32 0.69
C LEU A 48 -3.17 -11.93 2.07
N PRO A 49 -3.24 -13.27 2.22
CA PRO A 49 -2.83 -13.92 3.45
C PRO A 49 -1.35 -13.68 3.78
N SER A 50 -1.03 -13.63 5.07
CA SER A 50 0.36 -13.70 5.54
C SER A 50 1.03 -14.97 5.01
N GLY A 51 2.28 -14.84 4.58
CA GLY A 51 3.04 -15.91 3.93
C GLY A 51 2.88 -15.98 2.41
N THR A 52 2.00 -15.18 1.80
CA THR A 52 1.89 -15.11 0.33
C THR A 52 3.23 -14.67 -0.28
N LEU A 53 3.65 -15.32 -1.37
CA LEU A 53 4.88 -15.01 -2.10
C LEU A 53 4.55 -14.33 -3.43
N LEU A 54 5.13 -13.15 -3.64
CA LEU A 54 5.06 -12.39 -4.89
C LEU A 54 6.36 -12.59 -5.67
N PHE A 55 6.27 -13.24 -6.83
CA PHE A 55 7.42 -13.54 -7.70
C PHE A 55 7.52 -12.51 -8.83
N PHE A 56 8.70 -11.93 -8.97
CA PHE A 56 9.00 -10.96 -10.03
C PHE A 56 9.91 -11.59 -11.09
N LYS A 57 9.82 -11.11 -12.34
CA LYS A 57 10.57 -11.65 -13.50
C LYS A 57 12.08 -11.74 -13.28
N GLY A 58 12.66 -10.89 -12.44
CA GLY A 58 14.08 -10.89 -12.10
C GLY A 58 14.51 -11.90 -11.01
N GLY A 59 13.61 -12.79 -10.57
CA GLY A 59 13.88 -13.77 -9.51
C GLY A 59 13.69 -13.24 -8.09
N VAL A 60 13.43 -11.94 -7.93
CA VAL A 60 13.07 -11.35 -6.63
C VAL A 60 11.75 -11.95 -6.16
N THR A 61 11.71 -12.33 -4.88
CA THR A 61 10.50 -12.82 -4.22
C THR A 61 10.24 -11.99 -2.96
N ILE A 62 9.05 -11.43 -2.84
CA ILE A 62 8.61 -10.72 -1.63
C ILE A 62 7.60 -11.59 -0.90
N LYS A 63 7.81 -11.83 0.39
CA LYS A 63 6.83 -12.47 1.27
C LYS A 63 5.96 -11.40 1.91
N VAL A 64 4.65 -11.55 1.81
CA VAL A 64 3.68 -10.70 2.52
C VAL A 64 3.65 -11.13 3.98
N ASP A 65 4.00 -10.23 4.90
CA ASP A 65 3.97 -10.51 6.34
C ASP A 65 2.62 -10.12 6.98
N ALA A 66 2.13 -8.90 6.73
CA ALA A 66 0.88 -8.40 7.28
C ALA A 66 0.27 -7.27 6.44
N GLN A 67 -1.02 -7.01 6.64
CA GLN A 67 -1.68 -5.82 6.10
C GLN A 67 -1.06 -4.54 6.69
N ASN A 68 -0.87 -3.52 5.85
CA ASN A 68 -0.38 -2.22 6.29
C ASN A 68 -1.54 -1.32 6.75
N GLY A 69 -1.86 -1.37 8.04
CA GLY A 69 -2.97 -0.60 8.61
C GLY A 69 -2.81 0.93 8.44
N PRO A 70 -3.92 1.67 8.24
CA PRO A 70 -3.88 3.13 8.11
C PRO A 70 -3.45 3.80 9.43
N CYS A 71 -2.80 4.95 9.34
CA CYS A 71 -2.33 5.70 10.51
C CYS A 71 -2.63 7.20 10.40
N ARG A 72 -2.60 7.90 11.54
CA ARG A 72 -2.85 9.35 11.61
C ARG A 72 -1.83 10.19 10.82
N ILE A 73 -0.60 9.69 10.69
CA ILE A 73 0.48 10.40 9.97
C ILE A 73 0.16 10.41 8.47
N ALA A 74 -0.12 9.23 7.90
CA ALA A 74 -0.56 9.09 6.51
C ALA A 74 -1.86 9.88 6.25
N GLY A 75 -2.84 9.78 7.16
CA GLY A 75 -4.10 10.52 7.03
C GLY A 75 -3.91 12.04 6.99
N ARG A 76 -2.99 12.59 7.80
CA ARG A 76 -2.65 14.02 7.75
C ARG A 76 -2.02 14.41 6.42
N SER A 77 -1.05 13.63 5.95
CA SER A 77 -0.39 13.87 4.66
C SER A 77 -1.38 13.84 3.50
N VAL A 78 -2.33 12.91 3.52
CA VAL A 78 -3.43 12.87 2.53
C VAL A 78 -4.28 14.13 2.58
N ALA A 79 -4.67 14.61 3.78
CA ALA A 79 -5.44 15.83 3.92
C ALA A 79 -4.71 17.08 3.38
N GLU A 80 -3.44 17.23 3.74
CA GLU A 80 -2.60 18.34 3.28
C GLU A 80 -2.48 18.35 1.75
N ASN A 81 -2.24 17.19 1.12
CA ASN A 81 -2.09 17.09 -0.33
C ASN A 81 -3.42 17.18 -1.10
N ALA A 82 -4.54 16.82 -0.46
CA ALA A 82 -5.87 16.92 -1.04
C ALA A 82 -6.52 18.31 -0.84
N GLY A 83 -5.90 19.21 -0.07
CA GLY A 83 -6.42 20.55 0.21
C GLY A 83 -7.63 20.55 1.16
N MET A 84 -7.67 19.62 2.11
CA MET A 84 -8.72 19.50 3.14
C MET A 84 -8.37 20.26 4.43
#